data_AF-A0A1Y6BVI2-F1
#
_entry.id   AF-A0A1Y6BVI2-F1
#
_cell.length_a   1.000
_cell.length_b   1.000
_cell.length_c   1.000
_cell.angle_alpha   90.00
_cell.angle_beta   90.00
_cell.angle_gamma   90.00
#
_symmetry.space_group_name_H-M   'P 1'
#
loop_
_entity.id
_entity.type
_entity.pdbx_description
1 polymer ?
#
loop_
_entity_poly.entity_id
_entity_poly.type
_entity_poly.pdbx_seq_one_letter_code
_entity_poly.pdbx_strand_id
1 'polypeptide(L)'
;MKDLLESQIVDFSSILSFELRSSLNVILNGINLLIEEQHAQVKDNLSTISMVKASAENLLALTNLLTLLKPRDDFHYEDIDLPSFASSIKNIMGPSIEEKRINFSISAQDKVIRFEKQMLHTILISLLSSRIKACSKECSLECKIALAEDGIVIQTKDNGRMLSNLGIIDSSGSLFRNQSKTYNIGELEILLAASLIRRIYASMEALQSSSELHLTVKIPLSLNDTEDPSNSDFRYLIVDDDPDLVSYTKMILEALRPGAHIKTASNGTDAVKVLETFEPDFIFTDLIMPNGDGFDLIRNISGKGIKIIAISGLGDEGVRQRVESVLGITYLEKPFTFECVRKIIEKE
;
A
#
# COMPACT_ATOMS: atom_id res chain seq x y z
N MET A 1 -9.10 -8.90 13.59
CA MET A 1 -8.58 -8.29 12.34
C MET A 1 -8.40 -9.31 11.22
N LYS A 2 -8.20 -10.60 11.54
CA LYS A 2 -8.38 -11.72 10.61
C LYS A 2 -9.72 -11.63 9.85
N ASP A 3 -10.81 -11.28 10.53
CA ASP A 3 -12.11 -11.03 9.88
C ASP A 3 -12.14 -9.81 8.95
N LEU A 4 -11.30 -8.79 9.14
CA LEU A 4 -11.29 -7.60 8.28
C LEU A 4 -10.46 -7.84 7.02
N LEU A 5 -9.33 -8.55 7.14
CA LEU A 5 -8.47 -8.95 6.03
C LEU A 5 -9.07 -10.14 5.27
N GLU A 6 -9.70 -11.10 5.94
CA GLU A 6 -10.52 -12.15 5.33
C GLU A 6 -11.80 -11.57 4.72
N SER A 7 -12.52 -10.65 5.39
CA SER A 7 -13.63 -9.92 4.76
C SER A 7 -13.16 -9.13 3.56
N GLN A 8 -11.98 -8.49 3.60
CA GLN A 8 -11.45 -7.74 2.46
C GLN A 8 -10.97 -8.65 1.34
N ILE A 9 -10.37 -9.81 1.61
CA ILE A 9 -10.01 -10.81 0.60
C ILE A 9 -11.27 -11.48 0.04
N VAL A 10 -12.31 -11.70 0.85
CA VAL A 10 -13.61 -12.25 0.43
C VAL A 10 -14.39 -11.22 -0.37
N ASP A 11 -14.40 -9.95 0.03
CA ASP A 11 -15.02 -8.84 -0.69
C ASP A 11 -14.27 -8.58 -1.99
N PHE A 12 -12.94 -8.58 -1.96
CA PHE A 12 -12.09 -8.46 -3.13
C PHE A 12 -12.26 -9.64 -4.09
N SER A 13 -12.27 -10.87 -3.58
CA SER A 13 -12.52 -12.08 -4.36
C SER A 13 -13.93 -12.11 -4.93
N SER A 14 -14.91 -11.58 -4.20
CA SER A 14 -16.30 -11.45 -4.66
C SER A 14 -16.44 -10.37 -5.74
N ILE A 15 -15.80 -9.22 -5.57
CA ILE A 15 -15.74 -8.14 -6.57
C ILE A 15 -14.99 -8.63 -7.81
N LEU A 16 -13.80 -9.22 -7.64
CA LEU A 16 -13.00 -9.80 -8.72
C LEU A 16 -13.82 -10.88 -9.46
N SER A 17 -14.45 -11.81 -8.75
CA SER A 17 -15.26 -12.86 -9.35
C SER A 17 -16.48 -12.31 -10.08
N PHE A 18 -17.15 -11.30 -9.52
CA PHE A 18 -18.30 -10.64 -10.15
C PHE A 18 -17.88 -9.90 -11.43
N GLU A 19 -16.82 -9.10 -11.36
CA GLU A 19 -16.29 -8.32 -12.48
C GLU A 19 -15.68 -9.21 -13.58
N LEU A 20 -14.97 -10.29 -13.20
CA LEU A 20 -14.47 -11.30 -14.14
C LEU A 20 -15.64 -11.98 -14.87
N ARG A 21 -16.68 -12.43 -14.15
CA ARG A 21 -17.85 -13.07 -14.77
C ARG A 21 -18.63 -12.11 -15.66
N SER A 22 -18.86 -10.88 -15.20
CA SER A 22 -19.56 -9.85 -15.97
C SER A 22 -18.80 -9.53 -17.27
N SER A 23 -17.48 -9.34 -17.17
CA SER A 23 -16.62 -9.04 -18.32
C SER A 23 -16.54 -10.23 -19.30
N LEU A 24 -16.40 -11.46 -18.79
CA LEU A 24 -16.44 -12.69 -19.60
C LEU A 24 -17.78 -12.87 -20.33
N ASN A 25 -18.91 -12.62 -19.66
CA ASN A 25 -20.23 -12.74 -20.28
C ASN A 25 -20.42 -11.75 -21.43
N VAL A 26 -19.92 -10.51 -21.29
CA VAL A 26 -19.97 -9.51 -22.37
C VAL A 26 -19.11 -9.94 -23.56
N ILE A 27 -17.93 -10.51 -23.31
CA ILE A 27 -17.06 -11.05 -24.37
C ILE A 27 -17.73 -12.22 -25.07
N LEU A 28 -18.22 -13.21 -24.32
CA LEU A 28 -18.86 -14.41 -24.85
C LEU A 28 -20.11 -14.06 -25.65
N ASN A 29 -20.96 -13.18 -25.14
CA ASN A 29 -22.16 -12.75 -25.85
C ASN A 29 -21.83 -11.93 -27.10
N GLY A 30 -20.84 -11.03 -27.03
CA GLY A 30 -20.41 -10.28 -28.21
C GLY A 30 -19.78 -11.17 -29.29
N ILE A 31 -18.98 -12.18 -28.90
CA ILE A 31 -18.45 -13.19 -29.82
C ILE A 31 -19.58 -14.05 -30.40
N ASN A 32 -20.56 -14.48 -29.60
CA ASN A 32 -21.70 -15.25 -30.07
C ASN A 32 -22.56 -14.46 -31.08
N LEU A 33 -22.79 -13.16 -30.83
CA LEU A 33 -23.47 -12.26 -31.77
C LEU A 33 -22.70 -12.15 -33.10
N LEU A 34 -21.37 -12.04 -33.04
CA LEU A 34 -20.51 -12.01 -34.23
C LEU A 34 -20.48 -13.36 -34.99
N ILE A 35 -20.68 -14.48 -34.30
CA ILE A 35 -20.76 -15.83 -34.89
C ILE A 35 -22.13 -16.09 -35.53
N GLU A 36 -23.22 -15.56 -34.94
CA GLU A 36 -24.59 -15.72 -35.43
C GLU A 36 -24.92 -14.81 -36.63
N GLU A 37 -24.22 -13.69 -36.80
CA GLU A 37 -24.39 -12.80 -37.95
C GLU A 37 -23.71 -13.34 -39.23
N GLN A 38 -24.42 -14.16 -40.01
CA GLN A 38 -23.97 -14.52 -41.37
C GLN A 38 -24.10 -13.39 -42.39
N HIS A 39 -24.91 -12.34 -42.13
CA HIS A 39 -25.16 -11.25 -43.08
C HIS A 39 -25.66 -9.98 -42.37
N ALA A 40 -24.77 -9.13 -41.84
CA ALA A 40 -25.15 -7.76 -41.48
C ALA A 40 -23.98 -6.78 -41.62
N GLN A 41 -24.32 -5.52 -41.87
CA GLN A 41 -23.42 -4.45 -42.27
C GLN A 41 -22.29 -4.23 -41.24
N VAL A 42 -21.07 -4.04 -41.75
CA VAL A 42 -19.81 -3.82 -40.98
C VAL A 42 -19.92 -2.78 -39.85
N LYS A 43 -20.92 -1.88 -39.89
CA LYS A 43 -21.17 -0.87 -38.84
C LYS A 43 -21.76 -1.42 -37.54
N ASP A 44 -22.66 -2.40 -37.59
CA ASP A 44 -23.25 -2.98 -36.37
C ASP A 44 -22.21 -3.80 -35.59
N ASN A 45 -21.35 -4.50 -36.32
CA ASN A 45 -20.24 -5.28 -35.77
C ASN A 45 -19.16 -4.44 -35.07
N LEU A 46 -18.91 -3.19 -35.50
CA LEU A 46 -17.92 -2.33 -34.83
C LEU A 46 -18.31 -2.02 -33.38
N SER A 47 -19.61 -1.86 -33.10
CA SER A 47 -20.10 -1.62 -31.75
C SER A 47 -19.90 -2.84 -30.85
N THR A 48 -20.28 -4.03 -31.33
CA THR A 48 -20.09 -5.31 -30.64
C THR A 48 -18.61 -5.61 -30.40
N ILE A 49 -17.76 -5.42 -31.42
CA ILE A 49 -16.30 -5.58 -31.32
C ILE A 49 -15.71 -4.59 -30.31
N SER A 50 -16.17 -3.35 -30.27
CA SER A 50 -15.70 -2.36 -29.30
C SER A 50 -16.09 -2.72 -27.86
N MET A 51 -17.27 -3.29 -27.64
CA MET A 51 -17.70 -3.80 -26.33
C MET A 51 -16.88 -5.02 -25.90
N VAL A 52 -16.66 -5.97 -26.81
CA VAL A 52 -15.81 -7.14 -26.57
C VAL A 52 -14.38 -6.71 -26.23
N LYS A 53 -13.81 -5.76 -26.99
CA LYS A 53 -12.48 -5.21 -26.75
C LYS A 53 -12.37 -4.55 -25.39
N ALA A 54 -13.30 -3.65 -25.04
CA ALA A 54 -13.31 -2.96 -23.75
C ALA A 54 -13.44 -3.94 -22.58
N SER A 55 -14.23 -5.00 -22.75
CA SER A 55 -14.42 -6.04 -21.73
C SER A 55 -13.19 -6.96 -21.58
N ALA A 56 -12.47 -7.25 -22.68
CA ALA A 56 -11.21 -7.97 -22.64
C ALA A 56 -10.09 -7.15 -21.97
N GLU A 57 -10.05 -5.84 -22.22
CA GLU A 57 -9.14 -4.92 -21.52
C GLU A 57 -9.43 -4.86 -20.01
N ASN A 58 -10.70 -4.93 -19.60
CA ASN A 58 -11.08 -5.08 -18.19
C ASN A 58 -10.56 -6.38 -17.58
N LEU A 59 -10.76 -7.52 -18.25
CA LEU A 59 -10.23 -8.80 -17.79
C LEU A 59 -8.71 -8.77 -17.63
N LEU A 60 -7.99 -8.14 -18.57
CA LEU A 60 -6.54 -8.01 -18.49
C LEU A 60 -6.12 -7.19 -17.26
N ALA A 61 -6.79 -6.07 -16.99
CA ALA A 61 -6.57 -5.29 -15.76
C ALA A 61 -6.86 -6.12 -14.49
N LEU A 62 -7.89 -6.97 -14.52
CA LEU A 62 -8.22 -7.88 -13.42
C LEU A 62 -7.23 -9.05 -13.29
N THR A 63 -6.59 -9.52 -14.37
CA THR A 63 -5.53 -10.54 -14.25
C THR A 63 -4.29 -10.00 -13.54
N ASN A 64 -3.99 -8.70 -13.70
CA ASN A 64 -2.89 -8.08 -12.95
C ASN A 64 -3.17 -8.04 -11.44
N LEU A 65 -4.45 -8.05 -11.03
CA LEU A 65 -4.84 -8.21 -9.63
C LEU A 65 -4.52 -9.61 -9.07
N LEU A 66 -4.29 -10.64 -9.89
CA LEU A 66 -3.82 -11.94 -9.42
C LEU A 66 -2.42 -11.84 -8.78
N THR A 67 -1.64 -10.81 -9.13
CA THR A 67 -0.38 -10.48 -8.42
C THR A 67 -0.63 -10.23 -6.93
N LEU A 68 -1.81 -9.73 -6.56
CA LEU A 68 -2.21 -9.54 -5.16
C LEU A 68 -2.45 -10.86 -4.40
N LEU A 69 -2.59 -11.99 -5.11
CA LEU A 69 -2.79 -13.31 -4.50
C LEU A 69 -1.48 -14.06 -4.24
N LYS A 70 -0.33 -13.61 -4.79
CA LYS A 70 0.97 -14.20 -4.44
C LYS A 70 1.25 -14.01 -2.94
N PRO A 71 1.83 -14.95 -2.20
CA PRO A 71 2.37 -14.68 -0.86
C PRO A 71 3.44 -13.57 -0.90
N ARG A 72 3.67 -12.86 0.21
CA ARG A 72 4.72 -11.81 0.28
C ARG A 72 6.14 -12.40 0.24
N ASP A 73 6.29 -13.60 0.78
CA ASP A 73 7.57 -14.32 0.88
C ASP A 73 8.09 -14.80 -0.49
N ASP A 74 7.27 -14.71 -1.54
CA ASP A 74 7.62 -15.06 -2.93
C ASP A 74 8.14 -13.86 -3.75
N PHE A 75 8.43 -12.71 -3.12
CA PHE A 75 8.99 -11.56 -3.83
C PHE A 75 10.45 -11.79 -4.23
N HIS A 76 10.71 -11.71 -5.54
CA HIS A 76 12.05 -11.80 -6.10
C HIS A 76 12.63 -10.40 -6.31
N TYR A 77 13.52 -10.01 -5.41
CA TYR A 77 14.24 -8.74 -5.48
C TYR A 77 15.42 -8.87 -6.45
N GLU A 78 15.50 -7.94 -7.40
CA GLU A 78 16.61 -7.83 -8.33
C GLU A 78 17.06 -6.37 -8.47
N ASP A 79 18.25 -6.19 -9.04
CA ASP A 79 18.81 -4.87 -9.27
C ASP A 79 18.18 -4.26 -10.52
N ILE A 80 17.55 -3.09 -10.37
CA ILE A 80 16.83 -2.38 -11.40
C ILE A 80 17.54 -1.06 -11.67
N ASP A 81 18.09 -0.93 -12.87
CA ASP A 81 18.56 0.34 -13.40
C ASP A 81 17.36 1.23 -13.76
N LEU A 82 17.14 2.30 -12.99
CA LEU A 82 15.95 3.15 -13.13
C LEU A 82 15.85 3.83 -14.51
N PRO A 83 16.92 4.37 -15.13
CA PRO A 83 16.85 4.93 -16.48
C PRO A 83 16.46 3.92 -17.55
N SER A 84 17.07 2.73 -17.56
CA SER A 84 16.73 1.66 -18.52
C SER A 84 15.31 1.16 -18.31
N PHE A 85 14.89 1.05 -17.06
CA PHE A 85 13.53 0.65 -16.70
C PHE A 85 12.48 1.69 -17.15
N ALA A 86 12.70 2.98 -16.90
CA ALA A 86 11.83 4.06 -17.36
C ALA A 86 11.73 4.10 -18.90
N SER A 87 12.85 3.89 -19.60
CA SER A 87 12.88 3.80 -21.07
C SER A 87 12.07 2.61 -21.58
N SER A 88 12.12 1.48 -20.87
CA SER A 88 11.31 0.30 -21.19
C SER A 88 9.81 0.59 -21.06
N ILE A 89 9.40 1.25 -19.96
CA ILE A 89 7.99 1.67 -19.76
C ILE A 89 7.55 2.65 -20.86
N LYS A 90 8.40 3.61 -21.25
CA LYS A 90 8.13 4.54 -22.35
C LYS A 90 7.83 3.81 -23.66
N ASN A 91 8.63 2.80 -24.00
CA ASN A 91 8.45 2.01 -25.21
C ASN A 91 7.14 1.22 -25.19
N ILE A 92 6.78 0.63 -24.06
CA ILE A 92 5.52 -0.12 -23.90
C ILE A 92 4.31 0.82 -24.07
N MET A 93 4.38 2.05 -23.55
CA MET A 93 3.28 3.03 -23.64
C MET A 93 3.23 3.78 -24.98
N GLY A 94 4.30 3.73 -25.78
CA GLY A 94 4.47 4.50 -27.02
C GLY A 94 3.27 4.47 -27.98
N PRO A 95 2.75 3.30 -28.35
CA PRO A 95 1.61 3.21 -29.28
C PRO A 95 0.36 3.99 -28.80
N SER A 96 0.02 3.86 -27.51
CA SER A 96 -1.14 4.54 -26.91
C SER A 96 -0.95 6.06 -26.80
N ILE A 97 0.30 6.50 -26.61
CA ILE A 97 0.67 7.92 -26.56
C ILE A 97 0.56 8.54 -27.95
N GLU A 98 1.06 7.86 -28.99
CA GLU A 98 1.01 8.32 -30.38
C GLU A 98 -0.43 8.38 -30.90
N GLU A 99 -1.23 7.34 -30.65
CA GLU A 99 -2.64 7.27 -31.05
C GLU A 99 -3.43 8.49 -30.53
N LYS A 100 -3.21 8.84 -29.25
CA LYS A 100 -3.89 9.96 -28.60
C LYS A 100 -3.19 11.31 -28.76
N ARG A 101 -1.99 11.35 -29.37
CA ARG A 101 -1.13 12.54 -29.52
C ARG A 101 -0.87 13.25 -28.18
N ILE A 102 -0.50 12.47 -27.16
CA ILE A 102 -0.20 12.97 -25.82
C ILE A 102 1.25 13.46 -25.78
N ASN A 103 1.48 14.64 -25.20
CA ASN A 103 2.83 15.09 -24.89
C ASN A 103 3.33 14.33 -23.65
N PHE A 104 4.07 13.24 -23.86
CA PHE A 104 4.53 12.36 -22.79
C PHE A 104 6.03 12.52 -22.50
N SER A 105 6.35 12.66 -21.22
CA SER A 105 7.73 12.57 -20.74
C SER A 105 7.82 11.66 -19.51
N ILE A 106 8.88 10.85 -19.48
CA ILE A 106 9.26 10.07 -18.31
C ILE A 106 10.75 10.27 -18.07
N SER A 107 11.11 10.60 -16.84
CA SER A 107 12.48 10.77 -16.40
C SER A 107 12.73 10.00 -15.12
N ALA A 108 13.89 9.38 -15.01
CA ALA A 108 14.33 8.68 -13.83
C ALA A 108 15.71 9.17 -13.39
N GLN A 109 15.93 9.20 -12.07
CA GLN A 109 17.26 9.46 -11.51
C GLN A 109 18.24 8.34 -11.88
N ASP A 110 19.48 8.70 -12.17
CA ASP A 110 20.54 7.77 -12.58
C ASP A 110 21.05 6.95 -11.38
N LYS A 111 20.29 5.92 -11.04
CA LYS A 111 20.49 5.05 -9.86
C LYS A 111 19.99 3.64 -10.14
N VAL A 112 20.68 2.68 -9.53
CA VAL A 112 20.25 1.29 -9.44
C VAL A 112 19.61 1.07 -8.07
N ILE A 113 18.46 0.40 -8.06
CA ILE A 113 17.73 0.03 -6.84
C ILE A 113 17.54 -1.48 -6.76
N ARG A 114 17.43 -2.04 -5.56
CA ARG A 114 17.07 -3.45 -5.37
C ARG A 114 15.60 -3.55 -5.03
N PHE A 115 14.79 -4.08 -5.94
CA PHE A 115 13.33 -4.14 -5.78
C PHE A 115 12.71 -5.28 -6.58
N GLU A 116 11.44 -5.61 -6.31
CA GLU A 116 10.69 -6.59 -7.09
C GLU A 116 10.17 -5.94 -8.39
N LYS A 117 10.84 -6.25 -9.51
CA LYS A 117 10.63 -5.56 -10.79
C LYS A 117 9.23 -5.69 -11.34
N GLN A 118 8.58 -6.85 -11.20
CA GLN A 118 7.25 -7.08 -11.73
C GLN A 118 6.22 -6.18 -11.04
N MET A 119 6.35 -5.96 -9.74
CA MET A 119 5.48 -5.07 -8.99
C MET A 119 5.72 -3.60 -9.31
N LEU A 120 6.99 -3.15 -9.38
CA LEU A 120 7.29 -1.78 -9.79
C LEU A 120 6.77 -1.49 -11.21
N HIS A 121 6.91 -2.46 -12.11
CA HIS A 121 6.36 -2.42 -13.46
C HIS A 121 4.84 -2.28 -13.42
N THR A 122 4.15 -3.13 -12.65
CA THR A 122 2.69 -3.15 -12.58
C THR A 122 2.14 -1.84 -12.01
N ILE A 123 2.77 -1.29 -10.97
CA ILE A 123 2.39 0.01 -10.38
C ILE A 123 2.50 1.12 -11.44
N LEU A 124 3.66 1.25 -12.10
CA LEU A 124 3.86 2.31 -13.10
C LEU A 124 2.93 2.18 -14.30
N ILE A 125 2.78 0.96 -14.85
CA ILE A 125 1.89 0.73 -15.98
C ILE A 125 0.46 1.10 -15.61
N SER A 126 0.00 0.70 -14.43
CA SER A 126 -1.38 0.94 -13.97
C SER A 126 -1.65 2.43 -13.74
N LEU A 127 -0.69 3.16 -13.17
CA LEU A 127 -0.80 4.62 -13.01
C LEU A 127 -0.83 5.31 -14.39
N LEU A 128 0.14 5.01 -15.26
CA LEU A 128 0.29 5.68 -16.55
C LEU A 128 -0.84 5.33 -17.53
N SER A 129 -1.24 4.06 -17.63
CA SER A 129 -2.33 3.63 -18.52
C SER A 129 -3.64 4.31 -18.13
N SER A 130 -3.91 4.42 -16.83
CA SER A 130 -5.08 5.14 -16.31
C SER A 130 -5.06 6.61 -16.73
N ARG A 131 -3.89 7.28 -16.65
CA ARG A 131 -3.75 8.69 -17.06
C ARG A 131 -3.87 8.88 -18.57
N ILE A 132 -3.23 8.02 -19.36
CA ILE A 132 -3.36 8.00 -20.83
C ILE A 132 -4.83 7.81 -21.23
N LYS A 133 -5.59 6.93 -20.55
CA LYS A 133 -7.02 6.75 -20.81
C LYS A 133 -7.84 7.99 -20.46
N ALA A 134 -7.49 8.68 -19.37
CA ALA A 134 -8.13 9.93 -18.94
C ALA A 134 -7.79 11.14 -19.84
N CYS A 135 -6.68 11.09 -20.57
CA CYS A 135 -6.27 12.11 -21.53
C CYS A 135 -7.16 12.15 -22.79
N SER A 136 -7.55 13.38 -23.18
CA SER A 136 -8.13 13.74 -24.47
C SER A 136 -7.07 14.33 -25.42
N LYS A 137 -7.46 14.97 -26.53
CA LYS A 137 -6.51 15.60 -27.47
C LYS A 137 -5.75 16.73 -26.79
N GLU A 138 -4.45 16.84 -27.05
CA GLU A 138 -3.53 17.87 -26.48
C GLU A 138 -3.28 17.73 -24.96
N CYS A 139 -3.36 16.50 -24.44
CA CYS A 139 -2.98 16.20 -23.07
C CYS A 139 -1.44 16.21 -22.90
N SER A 140 -0.96 16.67 -21.75
CA SER A 140 0.41 16.48 -21.27
C SER A 140 0.42 15.50 -20.12
N LEU A 141 1.33 14.52 -20.17
CA LEU A 141 1.57 13.56 -19.09
C LEU A 141 3.07 13.51 -18.79
N GLU A 142 3.43 13.78 -17.55
CA GLU A 142 4.80 13.73 -17.05
C GLU A 142 4.89 12.68 -15.95
N CYS A 143 5.98 11.91 -15.95
CA CYS A 143 6.30 10.93 -14.91
C CYS A 143 7.75 11.10 -14.45
N LYS A 144 7.96 11.27 -13.16
CA LYS A 144 9.27 11.39 -12.53
C LYS A 144 9.48 10.24 -11.54
N ILE A 145 10.63 9.60 -11.63
CA ILE A 145 11.06 8.56 -10.69
C ILE A 145 12.35 9.05 -10.04
N ALA A 146 12.31 9.30 -8.74
CA ALA A 146 13.44 9.80 -7.98
C ALA A 146 13.66 8.95 -6.71
N LEU A 147 14.83 9.05 -6.12
CA LEU A 147 15.12 8.55 -4.78
C LEU A 147 15.04 9.72 -3.78
N ALA A 148 14.31 9.50 -2.70
CA ALA A 148 14.36 10.30 -1.48
C ALA A 148 15.15 9.53 -0.40
N GLU A 149 15.41 10.17 0.74
CA GLU A 149 16.12 9.55 1.87
C GLU A 149 15.47 8.22 2.32
N ASP A 150 14.13 8.15 2.26
CA ASP A 150 13.36 7.00 2.75
C ASP A 150 12.84 6.06 1.62
N GLY A 151 13.23 6.26 0.35
CA GLY A 151 12.86 5.33 -0.72
C GLY A 151 12.63 5.91 -2.12
N ILE A 152 11.84 5.22 -2.95
CA ILE A 152 11.49 5.66 -4.32
C ILE A 152 10.29 6.59 -4.24
N VAL A 153 10.38 7.73 -4.91
CA VAL A 153 9.25 8.63 -5.14
C VAL A 153 8.91 8.61 -6.63
N ILE A 154 7.68 8.18 -6.94
CA ILE A 154 7.11 8.23 -8.28
C ILE A 154 6.08 9.34 -8.30
N GLN A 155 6.25 10.30 -9.20
CA GLN A 155 5.32 11.42 -9.37
C GLN A 155 4.78 11.40 -10.79
N THR A 156 3.46 11.39 -10.94
CA THR A 156 2.81 11.64 -12.22
C THR A 156 2.05 12.94 -12.18
N LYS A 157 2.07 13.65 -13.31
CA LYS A 157 1.36 14.92 -13.50
C LYS A 157 0.68 14.90 -14.85
N ASP A 158 -0.62 15.18 -14.88
CA ASP A 158 -1.38 15.27 -16.13
C ASP A 158 -2.48 16.34 -16.10
N ASN A 159 -2.91 16.76 -17.29
CA ASN A 159 -4.05 17.67 -17.49
C ASN A 159 -5.28 16.95 -18.08
N GLY A 160 -5.39 15.63 -17.85
CA GLY A 160 -6.49 14.81 -18.32
C GLY A 160 -7.76 14.99 -17.47
N ARG A 161 -8.69 14.04 -17.60
CA ARG A 161 -9.92 14.04 -16.79
C ARG A 161 -9.59 13.81 -15.30
N MET A 162 -10.09 14.71 -14.44
CA MET A 162 -9.98 14.61 -12.99
C MET A 162 -10.66 13.36 -12.43
N LEU A 163 -10.24 12.94 -11.24
CA LEU A 163 -10.84 11.80 -10.57
C LEU A 163 -12.15 12.23 -9.89
N SER A 164 -13.21 11.50 -10.19
CA SER A 164 -14.56 11.72 -9.68
C SER A 164 -14.66 11.52 -8.16
N ASN A 165 -13.84 10.62 -7.59
CA ASN A 165 -13.94 10.13 -6.22
C ASN A 165 -12.63 10.28 -5.43
N LEU A 166 -12.05 11.49 -5.42
CA LEU A 166 -10.76 11.75 -4.76
C LEU A 166 -10.80 11.71 -3.22
N GLY A 167 -11.98 11.87 -2.60
CA GLY A 167 -12.13 12.05 -1.15
C GLY A 167 -11.75 10.86 -0.26
N ILE A 168 -11.16 9.80 -0.84
CA ILE A 168 -10.91 8.50 -0.21
C ILE A 168 -9.42 8.11 -0.32
N ILE A 169 -8.56 8.97 -0.88
CA ILE A 169 -7.10 8.80 -0.77
C ILE A 169 -6.65 9.62 0.44
N ASP A 170 -7.05 9.21 1.64
CA ASP A 170 -6.43 9.73 2.86
C ASP A 170 -5.12 8.98 3.14
N SER A 171 -4.31 9.50 4.05
CA SER A 171 -3.06 8.90 4.51
C SER A 171 -3.21 7.51 5.14
N SER A 172 -4.45 7.02 5.33
CA SER A 172 -4.78 5.65 5.79
C SER A 172 -5.17 4.72 4.63
N GLY A 173 -5.39 5.25 3.43
CA GLY A 173 -5.64 4.52 2.19
C GLY A 173 -7.00 3.83 2.09
N SER A 174 -7.99 4.18 2.92
CA SER A 174 -9.32 3.55 2.87
C SER A 174 -9.80 3.47 1.41
N LEU A 175 -10.32 2.32 0.97
CA LEU A 175 -10.61 2.10 -0.45
C LEU A 175 -11.88 2.83 -0.87
N PHE A 176 -11.87 3.35 -2.11
CA PHE A 176 -12.99 3.95 -2.84
C PHE A 176 -14.35 3.32 -2.48
N ARG A 177 -15.11 3.93 -1.56
CA ARG A 177 -16.55 3.71 -1.45
C ARG A 177 -17.24 4.49 -2.57
N ASN A 178 -17.29 3.87 -3.74
CA ASN A 178 -18.18 4.35 -4.78
C ASN A 178 -19.63 4.03 -4.33
N GLN A 179 -20.46 5.06 -4.16
CA GLN A 179 -21.91 4.86 -3.94
C GLN A 179 -22.59 4.31 -5.20
N SER A 180 -21.96 4.46 -6.37
CA SER A 180 -22.37 3.81 -7.62
C SER A 180 -21.52 2.55 -7.86
N LYS A 181 -22.14 1.38 -8.03
CA LYS A 181 -21.42 0.09 -8.24
C LYS A 181 -20.75 -0.03 -9.62
N THR A 182 -20.33 1.07 -10.24
CA THR A 182 -19.78 1.11 -11.59
C THR A 182 -18.48 1.90 -11.59
N TYR A 183 -17.37 1.22 -11.86
CA TYR A 183 -16.06 1.82 -12.06
C TYR A 183 -15.75 1.90 -13.55
N ASN A 184 -15.16 3.00 -14.00
CA ASN A 184 -14.57 3.03 -15.33
C ASN A 184 -13.22 2.29 -15.34
N ILE A 185 -12.80 1.79 -16.50
CA ILE A 185 -11.55 1.00 -16.68
C ILE A 185 -10.33 1.69 -16.03
N GLY A 186 -10.18 3.01 -16.21
CA GLY A 186 -9.08 3.76 -15.62
C GLY A 186 -9.14 3.90 -14.09
N GLU A 187 -10.33 3.83 -13.49
CA GLU A 187 -10.50 3.85 -12.03
C GLU A 187 -10.13 2.49 -11.41
N LEU A 188 -10.39 1.38 -12.12
CA LEU A 188 -9.94 0.05 -11.72
C LEU A 188 -8.41 -0.08 -11.76
N GLU A 189 -7.74 0.54 -12.74
CA GLU A 189 -6.27 0.53 -12.82
C GLU A 189 -5.63 1.33 -11.67
N ILE A 190 -6.24 2.45 -11.25
CA ILE A 190 -5.82 3.17 -10.04
C ILE A 190 -6.07 2.34 -8.79
N LEU A 191 -7.20 1.62 -8.72
CA LEU A 191 -7.50 0.73 -7.60
C LEU A 191 -6.46 -0.38 -7.47
N LEU A 192 -6.06 -0.98 -8.59
CA LEU A 192 -4.97 -1.96 -8.65
C LEU A 192 -3.66 -1.36 -8.14
N ALA A 193 -3.27 -0.20 -8.65
CA ALA A 193 -2.06 0.49 -8.20
C ALA A 193 -2.10 0.76 -6.67
N ALA A 194 -3.19 1.35 -6.17
CA ALA A 194 -3.36 1.63 -4.74
C ALA A 194 -3.32 0.36 -3.87
N SER A 195 -3.89 -0.74 -4.36
CA SER A 195 -3.88 -2.03 -3.65
C SER A 195 -2.47 -2.63 -3.56
N LEU A 196 -1.70 -2.56 -4.66
CA LEU A 196 -0.30 -3.00 -4.69
C LEU A 196 0.59 -2.13 -3.80
N ILE A 197 0.42 -0.80 -3.87
CA ILE A 197 1.13 0.20 -3.06
C ILE A 197 0.97 -0.10 -1.57
N ARG A 198 -0.26 -0.37 -1.11
CA ARG A 198 -0.50 -0.74 0.30
C ARG A 198 0.20 -2.02 0.72
N ARG A 199 0.22 -3.02 -0.17
CA ARG A 199 0.87 -4.29 0.11
C ARG A 199 2.38 -4.17 0.31
N ILE A 200 3.01 -3.14 -0.27
CA ILE A 200 4.43 -2.82 -0.09
C ILE A 200 4.70 -1.72 0.94
N TYR A 201 3.72 -1.38 1.78
CA TYR A 201 3.85 -0.32 2.78
C TYR A 201 4.18 1.05 2.17
N ALA A 202 3.88 1.22 0.89
CA ALA A 202 4.02 2.48 0.20
C ALA A 202 2.77 3.34 0.45
N SER A 203 2.94 4.65 0.30
CA SER A 203 1.83 5.60 0.33
C SER A 203 1.57 6.16 -1.06
N MET A 204 0.32 6.52 -1.30
CA MET A 204 -0.10 7.24 -2.50
C MET A 204 -0.92 8.44 -2.08
N GLU A 205 -0.55 9.60 -2.61
CA GLU A 205 -1.22 10.87 -2.40
C GLU A 205 -1.70 11.39 -3.76
N ALA A 206 -2.90 11.96 -3.79
CA ALA A 206 -3.44 12.59 -5.00
C ALA A 206 -3.78 14.06 -4.70
N LEU A 207 -3.23 14.96 -5.52
CA LEU A 207 -3.49 16.39 -5.45
C LEU A 207 -4.06 16.81 -6.80
N GLN A 208 -5.27 17.37 -6.82
CA GLN A 208 -5.90 17.82 -8.05
C GLN A 208 -6.30 19.29 -7.97
N SER A 209 -6.14 19.99 -9.09
CA SER A 209 -6.64 21.34 -9.33
C SER A 209 -7.77 21.29 -10.36
N SER A 210 -8.26 22.45 -10.81
CA SER A 210 -9.26 22.50 -11.90
C SER A 210 -8.72 21.99 -13.24
N SER A 211 -7.40 21.90 -13.42
CA SER A 211 -6.77 21.61 -14.71
C SER A 211 -5.66 20.56 -14.68
N GLU A 212 -5.22 20.15 -13.49
CA GLU A 212 -4.10 19.20 -13.34
C GLU A 212 -4.36 18.22 -12.21
N LEU A 213 -3.95 16.97 -12.41
CA LEU A 213 -3.88 15.93 -11.40
C LEU A 213 -2.41 15.54 -11.18
N HIS A 214 -2.04 15.46 -9.91
CA HIS A 214 -0.72 15.03 -9.45
C HIS A 214 -0.91 13.80 -8.57
N LEU A 215 -0.29 12.68 -8.94
CA LEU A 215 -0.22 11.48 -8.10
C LEU A 215 1.21 11.32 -7.62
N THR A 216 1.38 11.17 -6.32
CA THR A 216 2.69 10.91 -5.71
C THR A 216 2.63 9.58 -4.99
N VAL A 217 3.49 8.65 -5.38
CA VAL A 217 3.68 7.36 -4.71
C VAL A 217 5.05 7.36 -4.04
N LYS A 218 5.08 7.09 -2.74
CA LYS A 218 6.31 6.96 -1.95
C LYS A 218 6.45 5.50 -1.57
N ILE A 219 7.40 4.81 -2.19
CA ILE A 219 7.72 3.42 -1.91
C ILE A 219 8.91 3.40 -0.98
N PRO A 220 8.76 2.94 0.27
CA PRO A 220 9.91 2.79 1.15
C PRO A 220 10.84 1.74 0.55
N LEU A 221 12.06 2.15 0.20
CA LEU A 221 13.13 1.18 -0.02
C LEU A 221 13.77 0.97 1.34
N SER A 222 13.71 -0.26 1.86
CA SER A 222 14.77 -0.65 2.77
C SER A 222 16.05 -0.61 1.95
N LEU A 223 16.81 0.48 2.04
CA LEU A 223 18.08 0.63 1.33
C LEU A 223 19.17 -0.32 1.84
N ASN A 224 18.87 -1.24 2.76
CA ASN A 224 19.85 -2.14 3.33
C ASN A 224 19.52 -3.63 3.08
N ASP A 225 20.02 -4.11 1.93
CA ASP A 225 20.88 -5.32 1.89
C ASP A 225 22.37 -4.92 1.82
N THR A 226 22.70 -3.62 1.96
CA THR A 226 24.06 -3.16 2.22
C THR A 226 24.20 -2.85 3.69
N GLU A 227 25.08 -3.61 4.34
CA GLU A 227 25.58 -3.41 5.69
C GLU A 227 25.99 -1.95 5.92
N ASP A 228 25.12 -1.16 6.58
CA ASP A 228 25.50 0.07 7.26
C ASP A 228 25.23 -0.12 8.76
N PRO A 229 26.26 -0.33 9.60
CA PRO A 229 26.15 -0.80 10.98
C PRO A 229 25.72 0.29 11.99
N SER A 230 25.14 1.41 11.54
CA SER A 230 24.70 2.48 12.44
C SER A 230 23.18 2.68 12.53
N ASN A 231 22.38 1.87 11.83
CA ASN A 231 20.90 1.93 11.92
C ASN A 231 20.24 0.56 12.18
N SER A 232 21.04 -0.46 12.52
CA SER A 232 20.64 -1.87 12.68
C SER A 232 20.27 -2.29 14.11
N ASP A 233 20.44 -1.44 15.12
CA ASP A 233 20.51 -1.93 16.51
C ASP A 233 19.26 -1.67 17.36
N PHE A 234 18.18 -1.11 16.79
CA PHE A 234 16.96 -0.88 17.57
C PHE A 234 16.24 -2.19 17.90
N ARG A 235 16.13 -2.45 19.21
CA ARG A 235 15.51 -3.64 19.79
C ARG A 235 14.16 -3.26 20.38
N TYR A 236 13.09 -3.83 19.84
CA TYR A 236 11.73 -3.63 20.32
C TYR A 236 11.21 -4.88 21.02
N LEU A 237 10.51 -4.70 22.13
CA LEU A 237 9.70 -5.74 22.75
C LEU A 237 8.23 -5.31 22.71
N ILE A 238 7.38 -6.15 22.15
CA ILE A 238 5.92 -5.95 22.12
C ILE A 238 5.29 -6.93 23.10
N VAL A 239 4.46 -6.42 24.01
CA VAL A 239 3.79 -7.20 25.06
C VAL A 239 2.29 -6.93 24.98
N ASP A 240 1.55 -7.85 24.40
CA ASP A 240 0.10 -7.75 24.25
C ASP A 240 -0.47 -9.16 24.12
N ASP A 241 -1.59 -9.46 24.77
CA ASP A 241 -2.24 -10.77 24.71
C ASP A 241 -3.06 -10.95 23.43
N ASP A 242 -3.37 -9.86 22.71
CA ASP A 242 -4.00 -9.89 21.40
C ASP A 242 -2.96 -10.11 20.28
N PRO A 243 -2.89 -11.31 19.68
CA PRO A 243 -1.91 -11.61 18.63
C PRO A 243 -2.10 -10.76 17.36
N ASP A 244 -3.31 -10.27 17.09
CA ASP A 244 -3.57 -9.38 15.95
C ASP A 244 -2.92 -8.00 16.21
N LEU A 245 -2.98 -7.51 17.45
CA LEU A 245 -2.39 -6.23 17.82
C LEU A 245 -0.87 -6.29 17.95
N VAL A 246 -0.33 -7.42 18.44
CA VAL A 246 1.11 -7.71 18.38
C VAL A 246 1.60 -7.64 16.93
N SER A 247 0.89 -8.30 16.02
CA SER A 247 1.25 -8.34 14.59
C SER A 247 1.16 -6.95 13.96
N TYR A 248 0.13 -6.18 14.28
CA TYR A 248 -0.05 -4.81 13.80
C TYR A 248 1.05 -3.87 14.29
N THR A 249 1.38 -3.93 15.59
CA THR A 249 2.44 -3.11 16.20
C THR A 249 3.79 -3.48 15.59
N LYS A 250 4.08 -4.78 15.44
CA LYS A 250 5.30 -5.28 14.79
C LYS A 250 5.42 -4.74 13.37
N MET A 251 4.34 -4.82 12.59
CA MET A 251 4.29 -4.33 11.22
C MET A 251 4.59 -2.83 11.13
N ILE A 252 4.05 -2.01 12.05
CA ILE A 252 4.35 -0.58 12.10
C ILE A 252 5.84 -0.35 12.42
N LEU A 253 6.38 -1.05 13.42
CA LEU A 253 7.77 -0.90 13.85
C LEU A 253 8.77 -1.32 12.78
N GLU A 254 8.52 -2.43 12.07
CA GLU A 254 9.34 -2.87 10.94
C GLU A 254 9.30 -1.87 9.78
N ALA A 255 8.14 -1.24 9.54
CA ALA A 255 8.02 -0.21 8.51
C ALA A 255 8.75 1.10 8.89
N LEU A 256 8.77 1.46 10.18
CA LEU A 256 9.45 2.65 10.68
C LEU A 256 10.96 2.46 10.81
N ARG A 257 11.42 1.27 11.18
CA ARG A 257 12.83 0.91 11.33
C ARG A 257 13.08 -0.44 10.66
N PRO A 258 13.26 -0.46 9.33
CA PRO A 258 13.65 -1.68 8.62
C PRO A 258 14.93 -2.28 9.21
N GLY A 259 14.90 -3.58 9.51
CA GLY A 259 16.03 -4.28 10.15
C GLY A 259 16.02 -4.29 11.68
N ALA A 260 15.03 -3.65 12.33
CA ALA A 260 14.92 -3.70 13.77
C ALA A 260 14.71 -5.11 14.33
N HIS A 261 15.28 -5.38 15.50
CA HIS A 261 15.10 -6.64 16.21
C HIS A 261 13.83 -6.58 17.05
N ILE A 262 12.82 -7.34 16.68
CA ILE A 262 11.53 -7.34 17.39
C ILE A 262 11.31 -8.68 18.07
N LYS A 263 11.10 -8.64 19.39
CA LYS A 263 10.60 -9.76 20.19
C LYS A 263 9.19 -9.47 20.67
N THR A 264 8.46 -10.53 20.96
CA THR A 264 7.05 -10.46 21.38
C THR A 264 6.82 -11.31 22.61
N ALA A 265 5.90 -10.89 23.47
CA ALA A 265 5.41 -11.65 24.60
C ALA A 265 3.89 -11.46 24.73
N SER A 266 3.20 -12.46 25.28
CA SER A 266 1.73 -12.47 25.36
C SER A 266 1.19 -12.02 26.73
N ASN A 267 2.07 -11.70 27.68
CA ASN A 267 1.73 -11.23 29.03
C ASN A 267 3.01 -10.71 29.72
N GLY A 268 2.84 -10.05 30.87
CA GLY A 268 3.97 -9.51 31.65
C GLY A 268 4.98 -10.57 32.11
N THR A 269 4.56 -11.80 32.43
CA THR A 269 5.49 -12.84 32.91
C THR A 269 6.39 -13.37 31.81
N ASP A 270 5.86 -13.54 30.59
CA ASP A 270 6.65 -13.93 29.42
C ASP A 270 7.56 -12.80 28.96
N ALA A 271 7.11 -11.55 29.09
CA ALA A 271 7.95 -10.38 28.82
C ALA A 271 9.20 -10.36 29.71
N VAL A 272 9.07 -10.69 31.01
CA VAL A 272 10.23 -10.79 31.92
C VAL A 272 11.23 -11.85 31.44
N LYS A 273 10.77 -13.02 31.00
CA LYS A 273 11.67 -14.07 30.46
C LYS A 273 12.39 -13.60 29.20
N VAL A 274 11.71 -12.86 28.32
CA VAL A 274 12.35 -12.27 27.14
C VAL A 274 13.43 -11.27 27.58
N LEU A 275 13.14 -10.43 28.57
CA LEU A 275 14.06 -9.43 29.11
C LEU A 275 15.30 -10.01 29.80
N GLU A 276 15.33 -11.30 30.15
CA GLU A 276 16.53 -11.98 30.65
C GLU A 276 17.58 -12.21 29.56
N THR A 277 17.17 -12.30 28.30
CA THR A 277 18.04 -12.63 27.16
C THR A 277 18.04 -11.59 26.05
N PHE A 278 17.20 -10.57 26.16
CA PHE A 278 16.99 -9.53 25.16
C PHE A 278 16.87 -8.18 25.86
N GLU A 279 17.69 -7.21 25.46
CA GLU A 279 17.66 -5.85 26.03
C GLU A 279 17.00 -4.90 25.03
N PRO A 280 15.68 -4.65 25.11
CA PRO A 280 15.02 -3.72 24.21
C PRO A 280 15.36 -2.27 24.55
N ASP A 281 15.43 -1.43 23.52
CA ASP A 281 15.46 0.02 23.64
C ASP A 281 14.04 0.57 23.89
N PHE A 282 13.04 -0.10 23.31
CA PHE A 282 11.64 0.25 23.42
C PHE A 282 10.77 -0.94 23.81
N ILE A 283 9.84 -0.73 24.75
CA ILE A 283 8.81 -1.69 25.11
C ILE A 283 7.44 -1.09 24.80
N PHE A 284 6.69 -1.76 23.94
CA PHE A 284 5.28 -1.49 23.68
C PHE A 284 4.47 -2.50 24.49
N THR A 285 3.77 -2.07 25.53
CA THR A 285 3.03 -2.98 26.42
C THR A 285 1.58 -2.56 26.55
N ASP A 286 0.64 -3.50 26.45
CA ASP A 286 -0.69 -3.31 27.01
C ASP A 286 -0.56 -3.20 28.54
N LEU A 287 -1.46 -2.43 29.13
CA LEU A 287 -1.59 -2.30 30.58
C LEU A 287 -2.53 -3.36 31.16
N ILE A 288 -3.53 -3.81 30.39
CA ILE A 288 -4.56 -4.72 30.88
C ILE A 288 -4.45 -6.04 30.10
N MET A 289 -3.86 -7.06 30.72
CA MET A 289 -3.71 -8.40 30.13
C MET A 289 -4.13 -9.51 31.12
N PRO A 290 -4.62 -10.66 30.64
CA PRO A 290 -4.78 -11.86 31.46
C PRO A 290 -3.40 -12.40 31.90
N ASN A 291 -3.27 -12.80 33.18
CA ASN A 291 -2.07 -13.44 33.74
C ASN A 291 -0.78 -12.59 33.75
N GLY A 292 -0.90 -11.30 34.03
CA GLY A 292 0.23 -10.41 34.34
C GLY A 292 -0.09 -8.98 33.96
N ASP A 293 -0.05 -8.07 34.93
CA ASP A 293 -0.40 -6.66 34.75
C ASP A 293 0.77 -5.91 34.08
N GLY A 294 0.50 -5.12 33.03
CA GLY A 294 1.50 -4.28 32.38
C GLY A 294 2.11 -3.26 33.34
N PHE A 295 1.38 -2.86 34.39
CA PHE A 295 1.92 -2.03 35.47
C PHE A 295 3.01 -2.75 36.28
N ASP A 296 2.89 -4.06 36.52
CA ASP A 296 3.90 -4.82 37.24
C ASP A 296 5.16 -5.00 36.39
N LEU A 297 5.00 -5.22 35.08
CA LEU A 297 6.11 -5.22 34.13
C LEU A 297 6.86 -3.88 34.18
N ILE A 298 6.13 -2.77 34.11
CA ILE A 298 6.70 -1.41 34.18
C ILE A 298 7.47 -1.18 35.48
N ARG A 299 6.92 -1.59 36.63
CA ARG A 299 7.58 -1.44 37.94
C ARG A 299 8.87 -2.25 38.03
N ASN A 300 8.89 -3.45 37.45
CA ASN A 300 10.06 -4.33 37.46
C ASN A 300 11.18 -3.87 36.52
N ILE A 301 10.89 -2.98 35.57
CA ILE A 301 11.84 -2.51 34.55
C ILE A 301 12.36 -1.09 34.84
N SER A 302 11.65 -0.32 35.66
CA SER A 302 11.98 1.07 35.99
C SER A 302 13.43 1.22 36.48
N GLY A 303 14.25 1.95 35.70
CA GLY A 303 15.67 2.23 36.00
C GLY A 303 16.69 1.80 34.94
N LYS A 304 16.29 1.05 33.90
CA LYS A 304 17.23 0.51 32.88
C LYS A 304 17.47 1.39 31.63
N GLY A 305 16.99 2.63 31.59
CA GLY A 305 17.11 3.49 30.39
C GLY A 305 16.23 3.08 29.20
N ILE A 306 15.40 2.05 29.37
CA ILE A 306 14.45 1.53 28.38
C ILE A 306 13.25 2.47 28.27
N LYS A 307 12.86 2.79 27.04
CA LYS A 307 11.67 3.61 26.75
C LYS A 307 10.42 2.75 26.76
N ILE A 308 9.40 3.15 27.52
CA ILE A 308 8.17 2.38 27.64
C ILE A 308 7.01 3.15 27.01
N ILE A 309 6.31 2.48 26.09
CA ILE A 309 5.07 2.91 25.48
C ILE A 309 3.95 2.04 26.02
N ALA A 310 3.09 2.63 26.85
CA ALA A 310 1.91 1.97 27.37
C ALA A 310 0.73 2.12 26.40
N ILE A 311 0.14 1.01 26.01
CA ILE A 311 -0.98 0.96 25.05
C ILE A 311 -2.27 0.62 25.81
N SER A 312 -3.35 1.39 25.65
CA SER A 312 -4.62 1.15 26.37
C SER A 312 -5.84 1.70 25.63
N GLY A 313 -7.03 1.15 25.87
CA GLY A 313 -8.28 1.50 25.18
C GLY A 313 -9.05 2.71 25.73
N LEU A 314 -10.00 3.20 24.92
CA LEU A 314 -10.91 4.30 25.25
C LEU A 314 -11.72 4.06 26.53
N GLY A 315 -11.67 5.02 27.46
CA GLY A 315 -12.52 5.05 28.67
C GLY A 315 -11.76 4.88 29.99
N ASP A 316 -10.44 4.69 29.96
CA ASP A 316 -9.66 4.41 31.16
C ASP A 316 -8.91 5.65 31.68
N GLU A 317 -9.66 6.70 32.01
CA GLU A 317 -9.12 7.99 32.46
C GLU A 317 -8.28 7.85 33.74
N GLY A 318 -8.64 6.88 34.60
CA GLY A 318 -7.87 6.51 35.79
C GLY A 318 -6.54 5.83 35.47
N VAL A 319 -6.48 5.00 34.41
CA VAL A 319 -5.23 4.40 33.94
C VAL A 319 -4.33 5.44 33.28
N ARG A 320 -4.88 6.34 32.47
CA ARG A 320 -4.11 7.44 31.87
C ARG A 320 -3.45 8.32 32.93
N GLN A 321 -4.19 8.74 33.96
CA GLN A 321 -3.62 9.52 35.07
C GLN A 321 -2.52 8.75 35.83
N ARG A 322 -2.69 7.43 36.00
CA ARG A 322 -1.66 6.58 36.63
C ARG A 322 -0.41 6.48 35.77
N VAL A 323 -0.53 6.33 34.45
CA VAL A 323 0.62 6.30 33.52
C VAL A 323 1.33 7.66 33.49
N GLU A 324 0.57 8.76 33.37
CA GLU A 324 1.12 10.13 33.38
C GLU A 324 1.83 10.47 34.70
N SER A 325 1.46 9.81 35.81
CA SER A 325 2.15 9.97 37.10
C SER A 325 3.51 9.27 37.18
N VAL A 326 3.84 8.39 36.24
CA VAL A 326 5.13 7.70 36.16
C VAL A 326 6.02 8.41 35.15
N LEU A 327 7.13 8.99 35.64
CA LEU A 327 8.11 9.66 34.79
C LEU A 327 8.73 8.69 33.78
N GLY A 328 8.75 9.08 32.50
CA GLY A 328 9.44 8.35 31.42
C GLY A 328 8.58 7.33 30.65
N ILE A 329 7.25 7.32 30.85
CA ILE A 329 6.32 6.46 30.09
C ILE A 329 5.52 7.30 29.11
N THR A 330 5.46 6.85 27.86
CA THR A 330 4.61 7.45 26.83
C THR A 330 3.32 6.67 26.70
N TYR A 331 2.19 7.36 26.58
CA TYR A 331 0.87 6.73 26.42
C TYR A 331 0.43 6.70 24.95
N LEU A 332 -0.09 5.55 24.50
CA LEU A 332 -0.64 5.32 23.16
C LEU A 332 -2.07 4.76 23.27
N GLU A 333 -3.05 5.53 22.80
CA GLU A 333 -4.47 5.16 22.89
C GLU A 333 -4.89 4.19 21.78
N LYS A 334 -5.60 3.11 22.12
CA LYS A 334 -6.25 2.19 21.16
C LYS A 334 -7.62 2.78 20.74
N PRO A 335 -7.97 2.78 19.44
CA PRO A 335 -7.14 2.34 18.32
C PRO A 335 -6.09 3.40 17.94
N PHE A 336 -4.86 2.96 17.65
CA PHE A 336 -3.78 3.83 17.18
C PHE A 336 -3.46 3.59 15.70
N THR A 337 -2.80 4.58 15.09
CA THR A 337 -2.39 4.56 13.69
C THR A 337 -0.86 4.55 13.55
N PHE A 338 -0.37 4.24 12.34
CA PHE A 338 1.05 4.35 11.98
C PHE A 338 1.65 5.71 12.39
N GLU A 339 0.93 6.81 12.10
CA GLU A 339 1.36 8.17 12.42
C GLU A 339 1.49 8.43 13.92
N CYS A 340 0.68 7.77 14.76
CA CYS A 340 0.79 7.88 16.21
C CYS A 340 2.12 7.28 16.69
N VAL A 341 2.47 6.09 16.21
CA VAL A 341 3.71 5.39 16.59
C VAL A 341 4.94 6.11 16.04
N ARG A 342 4.89 6.57 14.78
CA ARG A 342 5.97 7.34 14.14
C ARG A 342 6.37 8.56 14.98
N LYS A 343 5.38 9.35 15.41
CA LYS A 343 5.61 10.54 16.24
C LYS A 343 6.21 10.23 17.61
N ILE A 344 5.93 9.05 18.17
CA ILE A 344 6.50 8.62 19.46
C ILE A 344 7.98 8.27 19.27
N ILE A 345 8.29 7.50 18.22
CA ILE A 345 9.66 7.04 17.95
C ILE A 345 10.57 8.18 17.47
N GLU A 346 10.04 9.20 16.77
CA GLU A 346 10.83 10.36 16.31
C GLU A 346 11.14 11.39 17.42
N LYS A 347 10.40 11.37 18.53
CA LYS A 347 10.55 12.35 19.61
C LYS A 347 11.59 11.97 20.67
N GLU A 348 12.03 10.72 20.68
CA GLU A 348 12.86 10.10 21.72
C GLU A 348 14.24 9.70 21.20
#